data_AF-A0AAN9ELG9-F1
#
_entry.id   AF-A0AAN9ELG9-F1
#
_cell.length_a   1.000
_cell.length_b   1.000
_cell.length_c   1.000
_cell.angle_alpha   90.00
_cell.angle_beta   90.00
_cell.angle_gamma   90.00
#
_symmetry.space_group_name_H-M   'P 1'
#
loop_
_entity.id
_entity.type
_entity.pdbx_description
1 polymer ?
#
loop_
_entity_poly.entity_id
_entity_poly.type
_entity_poly.pdbx_seq_one_letter_code
_entity_poly.pdbx_strand_id
1 'polypeptide(L)'
;MGYIAPNVSAIVGSAVAAKLMGTAGGLSALAKMPACNVQLLGAKKKNHAGFSTATSQFRVGYIEQTEIFQTTPPPPLRMRACRLLAAKSTLAARVDSIRGDPTGNTGKFFMDEIVKVAGAPSCQAAQTTASS
;
A
#
# COMPACT_ATOMS: atom_id res chain seq x y z
N MET A 1 0.90 -14.55 5.24
CA MET A 1 0.81 -13.93 3.89
C MET A 1 2.11 -13.99 3.07
N GLY A 2 3.27 -14.25 3.66
CA GLY A 2 4.55 -14.29 2.92
C GLY A 2 4.69 -15.37 1.84
N TYR A 3 3.77 -16.33 1.74
CA TYR A 3 3.78 -17.37 0.71
C TYR A 3 2.88 -17.07 -0.50
N ILE A 4 1.84 -16.24 -0.32
CA ILE A 4 0.81 -16.01 -1.37
C ILE A 4 1.06 -14.71 -2.13
N ALA A 5 1.50 -13.65 -1.43
CA ALA A 5 1.76 -12.35 -2.04
C ALA A 5 3.00 -11.69 -1.41
N PRO A 6 4.21 -12.21 -1.71
CA PRO A 6 5.45 -11.71 -1.15
C PRO A 6 5.76 -10.29 -1.62
N ASN A 7 5.47 -9.94 -2.88
CA ASN A 7 5.78 -8.59 -3.39
C ASN A 7 4.80 -7.54 -2.86
N VAL A 8 3.50 -7.85 -2.77
CA VAL A 8 2.53 -6.91 -2.18
C VAL A 8 2.82 -6.67 -0.69
N SER A 9 3.10 -7.74 0.05
CA SER A 9 3.44 -7.64 1.48
C SER A 9 4.73 -6.85 1.70
N ALA A 10 5.69 -6.94 0.78
CA ALA A 10 6.91 -6.16 0.80
C ALA A 10 6.69 -4.66 0.57
N ILE A 11 5.58 -4.22 -0.04
CA ILE A 11 5.28 -2.80 -0.34
C ILE A 11 4.39 -2.14 0.72
N VAL A 12 3.31 -2.80 1.11
CA VAL A 12 2.32 -2.21 2.05
C VAL A 12 2.41 -2.79 3.46
N GLY A 13 3.20 -3.85 3.66
CA GLY A 13 3.26 -4.60 4.89
C GLY A 13 2.17 -5.69 4.98
N SER A 14 2.46 -6.74 5.73
CA SER A 14 1.61 -7.93 5.86
C SER A 14 0.19 -7.61 6.36
N ALA A 15 0.05 -6.68 7.32
CA ALA A 15 -1.24 -6.33 7.91
C ALA A 15 -2.17 -5.60 6.92
N VAL A 16 -1.62 -4.65 6.16
CA VAL A 16 -2.38 -3.90 5.15
C VAL A 16 -2.67 -4.77 3.94
N ALA A 17 -1.71 -5.59 3.50
CA ALA A 17 -1.88 -6.54 2.41
C ALA A 17 -3.05 -7.52 2.67
N ALA A 18 -3.16 -8.05 3.90
CA ALA A 18 -4.26 -8.93 4.27
C ALA A 18 -5.63 -8.22 4.18
N LYS A 19 -5.73 -6.96 4.63
CA LYS A 19 -6.97 -6.17 4.53
C LYS A 19 -7.35 -5.86 3.08
N LEU A 20 -6.36 -5.51 2.25
CA LEU A 20 -6.56 -5.26 0.82
C LEU A 20 -7.03 -6.54 0.12
N MET A 21 -6.39 -7.68 0.39
CA MET A 21 -6.77 -8.95 -0.22
C MET A 21 -8.15 -9.42 0.25
N GLY A 22 -8.47 -9.25 1.55
CA GLY A 22 -9.78 -9.61 2.10
C GLY A 22 -10.91 -8.76 1.53
N THR A 23 -10.68 -7.46 1.33
CA THR A 23 -11.68 -6.57 0.72
C THR A 23 -11.77 -6.68 -0.80
N ALA A 24 -10.67 -7.00 -1.48
CA ALA A 24 -10.65 -7.22 -2.92
C ALA A 24 -11.27 -8.56 -3.33
N GLY A 25 -11.34 -9.54 -2.43
CA GLY A 25 -11.83 -10.90 -2.74
C GLY A 25 -10.73 -11.84 -3.25
N GLY A 26 -9.48 -11.62 -2.82
CA GLY A 26 -8.33 -12.46 -3.16
C GLY A 26 -7.30 -11.80 -4.09
N LEU A 27 -6.19 -12.51 -4.33
CA LEU A 27 -5.06 -12.00 -5.10
C LEU A 27 -5.40 -11.77 -6.59
N SER A 28 -6.16 -12.69 -7.21
CA SER A 28 -6.56 -12.57 -8.61
C SER A 28 -7.48 -11.36 -8.85
N ALA A 29 -8.40 -11.10 -7.92
CA ALA A 29 -9.26 -9.93 -7.99
C ALA A 29 -8.45 -8.64 -7.79
N LEU A 30 -7.54 -8.61 -6.82
CA LEU A 30 -6.65 -7.47 -6.57
C LEU A 30 -5.76 -7.15 -7.79
N ALA A 31 -5.24 -8.17 -8.48
CA ALA A 31 -4.42 -8.01 -9.69
C ALA A 31 -5.19 -7.37 -10.87
N LYS A 32 -6.50 -7.66 -10.98
CA LYS A 32 -7.38 -7.10 -12.01
C LYS A 32 -7.86 -5.69 -11.70
N MET A 33 -7.86 -5.28 -10.41
CA MET A 33 -8.31 -3.95 -10.02
C MET A 33 -7.35 -2.85 -10.53
N PRO A 34 -7.88 -1.69 -10.95
CA PRO A 34 -7.06 -0.52 -11.28
C PRO A 34 -6.52 0.13 -10.00
N ALA A 35 -5.38 0.82 -10.12
CA ALA A 35 -4.70 1.47 -8.99
C ALA A 35 -5.58 2.46 -8.22
N CYS A 36 -6.43 3.22 -8.92
CA CYS A 36 -7.35 4.17 -8.29
C CYS A 36 -8.40 3.50 -7.40
N ASN A 37 -8.84 2.28 -7.75
CA ASN A 37 -9.75 1.51 -6.91
C ASN A 37 -9.02 0.96 -5.69
N VAL A 38 -7.80 0.44 -5.87
CA VAL A 38 -6.96 -0.05 -4.76
C VAL A 38 -6.68 1.05 -3.74
N GLN A 39 -6.46 2.29 -4.20
CA GLN A 39 -6.33 3.47 -3.33
C GLN A 39 -7.56 3.72 -2.45
N LEU A 40 -8.75 3.45 -2.99
CA LEU A 40 -10.03 3.69 -2.34
C LEU A 40 -10.50 2.49 -1.48
N LEU A 41 -9.85 1.33 -1.58
CA LEU A 41 -10.22 0.15 -0.80
C LEU A 41 -10.13 0.42 0.71
N GLY A 42 -11.26 0.34 1.40
CA GLY A 42 -11.35 0.64 2.83
C GLY A 42 -11.65 2.11 3.18
N ALA A 43 -11.75 2.98 2.17
CA ALA A 43 -12.21 4.36 2.38
C ALA A 43 -13.71 4.33 2.71
N LYS A 44 -14.05 4.30 4.00
CA LYS A 44 -15.44 4.40 4.44
C LYS A 44 -15.95 5.80 4.10
N LYS A 45 -17.01 5.86 3.29
CA LYS A 45 -17.76 7.09 3.05
C LYS A 45 -18.33 7.52 4.41
N LYS A 46 -17.71 8.52 5.05
CA LYS A 46 -18.31 9.18 6.22
C LYS A 46 -19.56 9.89 5.69
N ASN A 47 -20.72 9.25 5.86
CA ASN A 47 -22.01 9.86 5.56
C ASN A 47 -22.20 10.97 6.59
N HIS A 48 -21.96 12.22 6.20
CA HIS A 48 -22.14 13.37 7.08
C HIS A 48 -23.63 13.56 7.37
N ALA A 49 -24.13 12.93 8.43
CA ALA A 49 -25.34 13.35 9.10
C ALA A 49 -24.97 14.55 9.98
N GLY A 50 -24.95 15.76 9.42
CA GLY A 50 -24.77 16.98 10.23
C GLY A 50 -23.78 17.99 9.66
N PHE A 51 -24.18 19.24 9.80
CA PHE A 51 -23.59 20.48 9.33
C PHE A 51 -22.10 20.65 9.74
N SER A 52 -21.27 21.07 8.77
CA SER A 52 -19.97 21.75 8.98
C SER A 52 -18.83 21.01 9.69
N THR A 53 -17.96 20.36 8.90
CA THR A 53 -16.54 20.70 8.73
C THR A 53 -16.00 19.80 7.62
N ALA A 54 -15.84 20.36 6.42
CA ALA A 54 -15.24 19.69 5.28
C ALA A 54 -13.72 19.60 5.45
N THR A 55 -13.24 18.86 6.44
CA THR A 55 -11.90 18.27 6.31
C THR A 55 -12.10 17.06 5.43
N SER A 56 -12.04 17.25 4.12
CA SER A 56 -11.96 16.16 3.16
C SER A 56 -10.69 15.39 3.43
N GLN A 57 -10.73 14.49 4.43
CA GLN A 57 -9.72 13.45 4.57
C GLN A 57 -9.64 12.81 3.18
N PHE A 58 -8.47 12.97 2.57
CA PHE A 58 -8.16 12.45 1.25
C PHE A 58 -8.70 11.03 1.19
N ARG A 59 -9.38 10.65 0.10
CA ARG A 59 -10.04 9.34 -0.03
C ARG A 59 -8.99 8.24 -0.16
N VAL A 60 -8.29 7.98 0.93
CA VAL A 60 -7.24 6.98 1.10
C VAL A 60 -7.84 5.95 2.04
N GLY A 61 -7.88 4.70 1.59
CA GLY A 61 -8.39 3.61 2.41
C GLY A 61 -7.28 2.99 3.25
N TYR A 62 -7.10 1.68 3.15
CA TYR A 62 -6.10 0.96 3.94
C TYR A 62 -4.63 1.39 3.67
N ILE A 63 -4.36 2.05 2.54
CA ILE A 63 -3.01 2.54 2.19
C ILE A 63 -2.52 3.62 3.16
N GLU A 64 -3.42 4.35 3.83
CA GLU A 64 -3.05 5.34 4.87
C GLU A 64 -2.36 4.70 6.07
N GLN A 65 -2.63 3.41 6.32
CA GLN A 65 -2.07 2.65 7.44
C GLN A 65 -0.65 2.16 7.17
N THR A 66 -0.09 2.45 5.99
CA THR A 66 1.28 2.08 5.66
C THR A 66 2.29 3.01 6.34
N GLU A 67 3.38 2.45 6.85
CA GLU A 67 4.43 3.21 7.54
C GLU A 67 4.98 4.32 6.65
N ILE A 68 5.18 4.05 5.35
CA ILE A 68 5.67 5.04 4.37
C ILE A 68 4.76 6.26 4.31
N PHE A 69 3.44 6.05 4.29
CA PHE A 69 2.48 7.16 4.23
C PHE A 69 2.51 7.99 5.52
N GLN A 70 2.67 7.33 6.68
CA GLN A 70 2.73 7.99 7.98
C GLN A 70 4.03 8.77 8.20
N THR A 71 5.17 8.20 7.79
CA THR A 71 6.50 8.80 7.91
C THR A 71 6.71 9.95 6.92
N THR A 72 5.99 9.97 5.79
CA THR A 72 6.08 11.06 4.80
C THR A 72 5.41 12.33 5.34
N PRO A 73 6.13 13.46 5.53
CA PRO A 73 5.52 14.75 5.82
C PRO A 73 5.14 15.48 4.48
N PRO A 74 4.86 16.80 4.49
CA PRO A 74 3.68 17.56 3.94
C PRO A 74 2.47 16.91 3.19
N PRO A 75 1.29 17.61 3.14
CA PRO A 75 0.07 17.19 2.41
C PRO A 75 0.20 16.87 0.90
N PRO A 76 0.97 17.62 0.07
CA PRO A 76 1.07 17.32 -1.36
C PRO A 76 1.90 16.07 -1.66
N LEU A 77 2.93 15.80 -0.85
CA LEU A 77 3.81 14.64 -1.02
C LEU A 77 3.10 13.35 -0.59
N ARG A 78 2.30 13.40 0.47
CA ARG A 78 1.43 12.28 0.89
C ARG A 78 0.51 11.81 -0.23
N MET A 79 -0.09 12.74 -0.97
CA MET A 79 -0.97 12.40 -2.10
C MET A 79 -0.21 11.71 -3.23
N ARG A 80 1.00 12.17 -3.53
CA ARG A 80 1.86 11.55 -4.53
C ARG A 80 2.30 10.15 -4.08
N ALA A 81 2.74 10.00 -2.84
CA ALA A 81 3.13 8.72 -2.25
C ALA A 81 1.97 7.72 -2.25
N CYS A 82 0.76 8.15 -1.88
CA CYS A 82 -0.43 7.30 -1.91
C CYS A 82 -0.76 6.75 -3.31
N ARG A 83 -0.73 7.61 -4.34
CA ARG A 83 -0.96 7.19 -5.72
C ARG A 83 0.10 6.20 -6.20
N LEU A 84 1.36 6.44 -5.84
CA LEU A 84 2.47 5.54 -6.18
C LEU A 84 2.35 4.20 -5.44
N LEU A 85 2.07 4.22 -4.14
CA LEU A 85 1.81 3.02 -3.34
C LEU A 85 0.71 2.17 -3.98
N ALA A 86 -0.42 2.78 -4.34
CA ALA A 86 -1.52 2.07 -4.98
C ALA A 86 -1.11 1.48 -6.34
N ALA A 87 -0.45 2.27 -7.20
CA ALA A 87 -0.02 1.84 -8.52
C ALA A 87 1.00 0.70 -8.46
N LYS A 88 2.02 0.82 -7.61
CA LYS A 88 3.06 -0.20 -7.42
C LYS A 88 2.50 -1.45 -6.74
N SER A 89 1.56 -1.30 -5.80
CA SER A 89 0.88 -2.44 -5.18
C SER A 89 0.06 -3.24 -6.20
N THR A 90 -0.65 -2.57 -7.12
CA THR A 90 -1.36 -3.26 -8.21
C THR A 90 -0.40 -4.00 -9.14
N LEU A 91 0.75 -3.40 -9.49
CA LEU A 91 1.77 -4.07 -10.30
C LEU A 91 2.36 -5.28 -9.58
N ALA A 92 2.71 -5.13 -8.31
CA ALA A 92 3.21 -6.23 -7.48
C ALA A 92 2.18 -7.36 -7.34
N ALA A 93 0.89 -7.03 -7.17
CA ALA A 93 -0.18 -8.02 -7.10
C ALA A 93 -0.31 -8.80 -8.42
N ARG A 94 -0.10 -8.15 -9.57
CA ARG A 94 -0.09 -8.82 -10.88
C ARG A 94 1.08 -9.77 -11.02
N VAL A 95 2.28 -9.34 -10.60
CA VAL A 95 3.48 -10.19 -10.59
C VAL A 95 3.27 -11.41 -9.69
N ASP A 96 2.76 -11.19 -8.47
CA ASP A 96 2.43 -12.26 -7.52
C ASP A 96 1.38 -13.23 -8.08
N SER A 97 0.39 -12.73 -8.84
CA SER A 97 -0.66 -13.58 -9.42
C SER A 97 -0.23 -14.42 -10.62
N ILE A 98 0.81 -14.01 -11.35
CA ILE A 98 1.24 -14.65 -12.61
C ILE A 98 2.49 -15.51 -12.39
N ARG A 99 3.52 -14.94 -11.77
CA ARG A 99 4.88 -15.50 -11.77
C ARG A 99 5.29 -16.06 -10.42
N GLY A 100 4.64 -15.60 -9.34
CA GLY A 100 4.91 -16.04 -7.98
C GLY A 100 6.38 -15.95 -7.62
N ASP A 101 6.99 -14.75 -7.69
CA ASP A 101 8.40 -14.56 -7.32
C ASP A 101 8.56 -14.73 -5.80
N PRO A 102 9.12 -15.85 -5.28
CA PRO A 102 9.15 -16.12 -3.84
C PRO A 102 10.12 -15.19 -3.09
N THR A 103 11.07 -14.59 -3.80
CA THR A 103 12.15 -13.77 -3.24
C THR A 103 11.69 -12.36 -2.85
N GLY A 104 10.54 -11.89 -3.35
CA GLY A 104 10.03 -10.55 -3.05
C GLY A 104 10.90 -9.40 -3.58
N ASN A 105 11.92 -9.68 -4.41
CA ASN A 105 12.88 -8.68 -4.90
C ASN A 105 12.20 -7.59 -5.72
N THR A 106 11.20 -7.95 -6.51
CA THR A 106 10.40 -7.02 -7.31
C THR A 106 9.65 -6.02 -6.41
N GLY A 107 9.07 -6.51 -5.30
CA GLY A 107 8.44 -5.66 -4.28
C GLY A 107 9.41 -4.69 -3.60
N LYS A 108 10.63 -5.15 -3.29
CA LYS A 108 11.71 -4.31 -2.72
C LYS A 108 12.16 -3.22 -3.69
N PHE A 109 12.32 -3.55 -4.96
CA PHE A 109 12.65 -2.56 -6.00
C PHE A 109 11.57 -1.47 -6.09
N PHE A 110 10.29 -1.86 -6.06
CA PHE A 110 9.20 -0.89 -6.07
C PHE A 110 9.14 -0.05 -4.79
N MET A 111 9.47 -0.62 -3.64
CA MET A 111 9.61 0.11 -2.38
C MET A 111 10.68 1.21 -2.49
N ASP A 112 11.86 0.89 -2.99
CA ASP A 112 12.95 1.87 -3.15
C ASP A 112 12.55 3.03 -4.09
N GLU A 113 11.83 2.73 -5.18
CA GLU A 113 11.27 3.77 -6.05
C GLU A 113 10.25 4.66 -5.34
N ILE A 114 9.38 4.09 -4.51
CA ILE A 114 8.38 4.86 -3.73
C ILE A 114 9.10 5.77 -2.73
N VAL A 115 10.07 5.24 -1.99
CA VAL A 115 10.84 6.00 -0.98
C VAL A 115 11.59 7.16 -1.65
N LYS A 116 12.23 6.91 -2.80
CA LYS A 116 12.93 7.94 -3.58
C LYS A 116 12.00 9.08 -3.98
N VAL A 117 10.76 8.79 -4.37
CA VAL A 117 9.80 9.82 -4.81
C VAL A 117 9.10 10.49 -3.62
N ALA A 118 8.94 9.79 -2.50
CA ALA A 118 8.36 10.33 -1.27
C ALA A 118 9.33 11.27 -0.53
N GLY A 119 10.63 11.23 -0.83
CA GLY A 119 11.63 12.07 -0.18
C GLY A 119 11.81 11.75 1.31
N ALA A 120 11.31 10.60 1.76
CA ALA A 120 11.49 10.13 3.13
C ALA A 120 12.94 9.66 3.32
N PRO A 121 13.59 9.98 4.45
CA PRO A 121 14.86 9.35 4.78
C PRO A 121 14.65 7.84 4.82
N SER A 122 15.56 7.11 4.19
CA SER A 122 15.58 5.64 4.17
C SER A 122 15.71 5.09 5.59
N CYS A 123 14.58 4.91 6.30
CA CYS A 123 14.54 4.14 7.53
C CYS A 123 14.60 2.64 7.18
N GLN A 124 15.74 2.19 6.65
CA GLN A 124 16.10 0.77 6.54
C GLN A 124 16.46 0.16 7.92
N ALA A 125 15.85 0.64 9.01
CA ALA A 125 16.16 0.24 10.37
C ALA A 125 14.98 -0.47 11.05
N ALA A 126 14.51 -1.58 10.48
CA ALA A 126 13.58 -2.48 11.17
C ALA A 126 13.57 -3.93 10.64
N GLN A 127 14.65 -4.40 9.99
CA GLN A 127 14.80 -5.81 9.59
C GLN A 127 16.04 -6.46 10.19
N THR A 128 16.26 -6.28 11.49
CA THR A 128 17.20 -7.09 12.27
C THR A 128 16.72 -7.12 13.72
N THR A 129 15.85 -8.07 14.09
CA THR A 129 15.63 -8.60 15.45
C THR A 129 14.34 -9.44 15.46
N ALA A 130 14.46 -10.73 15.11
CA ALA A 130 13.65 -11.84 15.63
C ALA A 130 13.87 -13.09 14.79
N SER A 131 15.07 -13.66 14.88
CA SER A 131 15.33 -15.07 14.61
C SER A 131 16.49 -15.45 15.53
N SER A 132 16.13 -15.87 16.73
CA SER A 132 16.98 -16.57 17.70
C SER A 132 16.31 -17.89 17.98
#